data_AF-A0AAJ1VLC8-F1
#
_entry.id   AF-A0AAJ1VLC8-F1
#
_cell.length_a   1.000
_cell.length_b   1.000
_cell.length_c   1.000
_cell.angle_alpha   90.00
_cell.angle_beta   90.00
_cell.angle_gamma   90.00
#
_symmetry.space_group_name_H-M   'P 1'
#
loop_
_entity.id
_entity.type
_entity.pdbx_description
1 polymer ?
#
loop_
_entity_poly.entity_id
_entity_poly.type
_entity_poly.pdbx_seq_one_letter_code
_entity_poly.pdbx_strand_id
1 'polypeptide(L)'
;MSYKILPTLEIKHTKRINYFMNQFIVARFIENKFSQKECLQFNFSSFNFLENRKGLSEVSQSLFKKDVEDLKPMEMVEILALYEAPLRYNRSRNPQKAKERTEHFYHVYLNNSKI
;
A
#
# COMPACT_ATOMS: atom_id res chain seq x y z
N MET A 1 -11.92 -10.09 2.71
CA MET A 1 -11.34 -10.20 1.36
C MET A 1 -10.23 -9.17 1.23
N SER A 2 -8.99 -9.53 1.55
CA SER A 2 -7.83 -8.62 1.41
C SER A 2 -6.99 -9.06 0.21
N TYR A 3 -7.38 -8.62 -0.99
CA TYR A 3 -6.61 -8.84 -2.22
C TYR A 3 -5.51 -7.78 -2.41
N LYS A 4 -5.25 -6.92 -1.42
CA LYS A 4 -4.29 -5.81 -1.51
C LYS A 4 -2.81 -6.20 -1.33
N ILE A 5 -2.55 -7.44 -0.92
CA ILE A 5 -1.17 -7.96 -0.84
C ILE A 5 -0.74 -8.52 -2.21
N LEU A 6 -1.70 -8.82 -3.08
CA LEU A 6 -1.40 -9.34 -4.41
C LEU A 6 -1.09 -8.17 -5.35
N PRO A 7 -0.01 -8.26 -6.14
CA PRO A 7 0.24 -7.30 -7.21
C PRO A 7 -0.97 -7.25 -8.13
N THR A 8 -1.58 -6.08 -8.22
CA THR A 8 -2.72 -5.84 -9.09
C THR A 8 -2.22 -5.78 -10.52
N LEU A 9 -2.19 -6.92 -11.20
CA LEU A 9 -2.04 -6.97 -12.65
C LEU A 9 -3.41 -6.77 -13.28
N GLU A 10 -3.57 -5.68 -14.02
CA GLU A 10 -4.82 -5.40 -14.73
C GLU A 10 -5.01 -6.40 -15.87
N ILE A 11 -5.90 -7.38 -15.67
CA ILE A 11 -6.26 -8.36 -16.71
C ILE A 11 -7.41 -7.77 -17.53
N LYS A 12 -7.08 -7.21 -18.70
CA LYS A 12 -8.06 -6.56 -19.58
C LYS A 12 -9.03 -7.56 -20.20
N HIS A 13 -10.25 -7.09 -20.51
CA HIS A 13 -11.25 -7.72 -21.39
C HIS A 13 -11.66 -9.16 -21.08
N THR A 14 -12.24 -9.42 -19.91
CA THR A 14 -12.86 -10.73 -19.62
C THR A 14 -14.20 -10.57 -18.89
N LYS A 15 -15.11 -11.53 -19.02
CA LYS A 15 -16.34 -11.58 -18.20
C LYS A 15 -15.95 -11.66 -16.71
N ARG A 16 -16.76 -11.08 -15.80
CA ARG A 16 -16.44 -10.95 -14.37
C ARG A 16 -15.96 -12.25 -13.69
N ILE A 17 -16.55 -13.39 -14.02
CA ILE A 17 -16.16 -14.70 -13.47
C ILE A 17 -14.75 -15.12 -13.94
N ASN A 18 -14.44 -14.90 -15.22
CA ASN A 18 -13.15 -15.20 -15.81
C ASN A 18 -12.07 -14.26 -15.27
N TYR A 19 -12.41 -12.98 -15.03
CA TYR A 19 -11.51 -12.03 -14.39
C TYR A 19 -11.07 -12.53 -13.01
N PHE A 20 -12.03 -12.96 -12.18
CA PHE A 20 -11.72 -13.50 -10.86
C PHE A 20 -10.81 -14.73 -10.95
N MET A 21 -11.18 -15.74 -11.72
CA MET A 21 -10.37 -16.95 -11.88
C MET A 21 -8.95 -16.65 -12.39
N ASN A 22 -8.83 -15.73 -13.35
CA ASN A 22 -7.53 -15.32 -13.87
C ASN A 22 -6.69 -14.59 -12.82
N GLN A 23 -7.29 -13.72 -12.00
CA GLN A 23 -6.58 -13.07 -10.88
C GLN A 23 -6.03 -14.11 -9.90
N PHE A 24 -6.80 -15.16 -9.59
CA PHE A 24 -6.33 -16.25 -8.71
C PHE A 24 -5.15 -17.04 -9.31
N ILE A 25 -5.24 -17.41 -10.59
CA ILE A 25 -4.17 -18.15 -11.27
C ILE A 25 -2.89 -17.31 -11.33
N VAL A 26 -3.02 -16.04 -11.69
CA VAL A 26 -1.89 -15.09 -11.76
C VAL A 26 -1.27 -14.87 -10.39
N ALA A 27 -2.08 -14.67 -9.35
CA ALA A 27 -1.60 -14.57 -7.97
C ALA A 27 -0.79 -15.80 -7.57
N ARG A 28 -1.31 -17.01 -7.81
CA ARG A 28 -0.63 -18.26 -7.49
C ARG A 28 0.68 -18.43 -8.25
N PHE A 29 0.72 -18.01 -9.52
CA PHE A 29 1.94 -18.02 -10.33
C PHE A 29 3.01 -17.09 -9.77
N ILE A 30 2.62 -15.88 -9.34
CA ILE A 30 3.53 -14.91 -8.74
C ILE A 30 4.08 -15.43 -7.42
N GLU A 31 3.21 -15.92 -6.53
CA GLU A 31 3.63 -16.45 -5.21
C GLU A 31 4.56 -17.67 -5.32
N ASN A 32 4.47 -18.46 -6.40
CA ASN A 32 5.39 -19.57 -6.65
C ASN A 32 6.76 -19.11 -7.17
N LYS A 33 6.88 -17.90 -7.71
CA LYS A 33 8.09 -17.38 -8.35
C LYS A 33 8.81 -16.31 -7.54
N PHE A 34 8.08 -15.58 -6.71
CA PHE A 34 8.56 -14.44 -5.96
C PHE A 34 8.23 -14.61 -4.48
N SER A 35 9.16 -14.20 -3.63
CA SER A 35 8.96 -14.15 -2.19
C SER A 35 7.90 -13.11 -1.81
N GLN A 36 7.30 -13.28 -0.63
CA GLN A 36 6.37 -12.30 -0.05
C GLN A 36 6.98 -10.89 0.04
N LYS A 37 8.29 -10.80 0.32
CA LYS A 37 9.03 -9.54 0.37
C LYS A 37 9.09 -8.86 -1.00
N GLU A 38 9.37 -9.61 -2.05
CA GLU A 38 9.41 -9.08 -3.43
C GLU A 38 8.03 -8.62 -3.90
N CYS A 39 6.98 -9.39 -3.60
CA CYS A 39 5.60 -8.98 -3.89
C CYS A 39 5.24 -7.66 -3.20
N LEU A 40 5.58 -7.53 -1.91
CA LEU A 40 5.34 -6.32 -1.14
C LEU A 40 6.13 -5.12 -1.69
N GLN A 41 7.42 -5.34 -2.02
CA GLN A 41 8.27 -4.34 -2.65
C GLN A 41 7.70 -3.87 -3.99
N PHE A 42 7.20 -4.78 -4.82
CA PHE A 42 6.56 -4.44 -6.09
C PHE A 42 5.31 -3.59 -5.88
N ASN A 43 4.44 -3.97 -4.93
CA ASN A 43 3.23 -3.21 -4.63
C ASN A 43 3.57 -1.77 -4.24
N PHE A 44 4.49 -1.60 -3.29
CA PHE A 44 4.84 -0.29 -2.79
C PHE A 44 5.62 0.57 -3.79
N SER A 45 6.46 -0.02 -4.64
CA SER A 45 7.21 0.72 -5.66
C SER A 45 6.36 1.13 -6.85
N SER A 46 5.34 0.35 -7.20
CA SER A 46 4.48 0.61 -8.36
C SER A 46 3.23 1.44 -8.04
N PHE A 47 2.82 1.49 -6.77
CA PHE A 47 1.59 2.16 -6.35
C PHE A 47 1.60 3.67 -6.60
N ASN A 48 0.45 4.20 -7.02
CA ASN A 48 0.24 5.62 -7.23
C ASN A 48 -0.47 6.23 -6.00
N PHE A 49 0.26 7.02 -5.22
CA PHE A 49 -0.21 7.74 -4.04
C PHE A 49 -0.91 9.08 -4.35
N LEU A 50 -1.36 9.24 -5.61
CA LEU A 50 -1.89 10.48 -6.18
C LEU A 50 -0.85 11.62 -6.21
N GLU A 51 -1.23 12.76 -6.79
CA GLU A 51 -0.37 13.97 -6.83
C GLU A 51 1.03 13.68 -7.42
N ASN A 52 1.07 12.84 -8.46
CA ASN A 52 2.28 12.40 -9.15
C ASN A 52 3.30 11.67 -8.27
N ARG A 53 2.89 11.16 -7.11
CA ARG A 53 3.74 10.33 -6.24
C ARG A 53 3.60 8.86 -6.62
N LYS A 54 4.57 8.33 -7.35
CA LYS A 54 4.63 6.90 -7.68
C LYS A 54 5.73 6.23 -6.87
N GLY A 55 5.37 5.28 -6.02
CA GLY A 55 6.33 4.56 -5.20
C GLY A 55 6.61 5.20 -3.84
N LEU A 56 7.29 4.44 -2.97
CA LEU A 56 7.62 4.86 -1.60
C LEU A 56 8.58 6.07 -1.53
N SER A 57 9.57 6.13 -2.41
CA SER A 57 10.54 7.24 -2.41
C SER A 57 9.85 8.58 -2.67
N GLU A 58 9.03 8.65 -3.72
CA GLU A 58 8.30 9.87 -4.09
C GLU A 58 7.31 10.31 -3.00
N VAL A 59 6.59 9.36 -2.37
CA VAL A 59 5.65 9.72 -1.29
C VAL A 59 6.38 10.13 -0.01
N SER A 60 7.49 9.49 0.33
CA SER A 60 8.34 9.89 1.47
C SER A 60 8.87 11.30 1.30
N GLN A 61 9.46 11.60 0.13
CA GLN A 61 10.01 12.92 -0.17
C GLN A 61 8.93 14.00 -0.28
N SER A 62 7.75 13.67 -0.80
CA SER A 62 6.64 14.62 -0.88
C SER A 62 6.05 14.94 0.50
N LEU A 63 5.82 13.93 1.34
CA LEU A 63 5.15 14.11 2.63
C LEU A 63 6.11 14.56 3.76
N PHE A 64 7.34 14.08 3.77
CA PHE A 64 8.24 14.23 4.92
C PHE A 64 9.61 14.82 4.60
N LYS A 65 9.95 14.99 3.31
CA LYS A 65 11.28 15.45 2.86
C LYS A 65 12.42 14.55 3.36
N LYS A 66 12.19 13.24 3.30
CA LYS A 66 13.08 12.20 3.82
C LYS A 66 13.23 11.06 2.84
N ASP A 67 14.35 10.36 2.94
CA ASP A 67 14.52 9.05 2.35
C ASP A 67 13.72 8.01 3.16
N VAL A 68 13.41 6.88 2.52
CA VAL A 68 12.49 5.88 3.10
C VAL A 68 13.07 5.27 4.37
N GLU A 69 14.39 5.12 4.40
CA GLU A 69 15.18 4.58 5.50
C GLU A 69 15.16 5.48 6.75
N ASP A 70 14.88 6.77 6.59
CA ASP A 70 14.86 7.77 7.66
C ASP A 70 13.45 8.02 8.23
N LEU A 71 12.45 7.30 7.73
CA LEU A 71 11.06 7.44 8.19
C LEU A 71 10.90 6.91 9.61
N LYS A 72 10.21 7.70 10.43
CA LYS A 72 9.78 7.27 11.77
C LYS A 72 8.58 6.30 11.64
N PRO A 73 8.35 5.41 12.62
CA PRO A 73 7.20 4.52 12.59
C PRO A 73 5.86 5.21 12.36
N MET A 74 5.64 6.39 12.95
CA MET A 74 4.41 7.18 12.74
C MET A 74 4.24 7.66 11.28
N GLU A 75 5.35 8.00 10.61
CA GLU A 75 5.35 8.45 9.22
C GLU A 75 5.11 7.27 8.26
N MET A 76 5.69 6.10 8.57
CA MET A 76 5.43 4.86 7.84
C MET A 76 3.95 4.44 7.91
N VAL A 77 3.32 4.54 9.09
CA VAL A 77 1.88 4.21 9.22
C VAL A 77 0.97 5.25 8.56
N GLU A 78 1.40 6.51 8.43
CA GLU A 78 0.68 7.52 7.63
C GLU A 78 0.69 7.17 6.15
N ILE A 79 1.84 6.72 5.63
CA ILE A 79 1.94 6.20 4.25
C ILE A 79 1.06 4.95 4.09
N LEU A 80 1.00 4.06 5.07
CA LEU A 80 0.14 2.87 5.04
C LEU A 80 -1.35 3.25 5.03
N ALA A 81 -1.75 4.26 5.82
CA ALA A 81 -3.10 4.83 5.76
C ALA A 81 -3.39 5.36 4.35
N LEU A 82 -2.47 6.11 3.76
CA LEU A 82 -2.62 6.62 2.40
C LEU A 82 -2.72 5.49 1.36
N TYR A 83 -1.90 4.44 1.48
CA TYR A 83 -1.92 3.25 0.63
C TYR A 83 -3.28 2.54 0.67
N GLU A 84 -3.91 2.47 1.84
CA GLU A 84 -5.21 1.83 1.97
C GLU A 84 -6.30 2.57 1.17
N ALA A 85 -6.35 3.89 1.22
CA ALA A 85 -7.33 4.64 0.42
C ALA A 85 -6.80 6.04 0.11
N PRO A 86 -6.09 6.21 -1.03
CA PRO A 86 -5.41 7.46 -1.35
C PRO A 86 -6.32 8.68 -1.38
N LEU A 87 -7.57 8.55 -1.81
CA LEU A 87 -8.51 9.66 -1.82
C LEU A 87 -9.05 10.00 -0.42
N ARG A 88 -9.28 8.97 0.43
CA ARG A 88 -9.96 9.11 1.72
C ARG A 88 -9.00 9.55 2.83
N TYR A 89 -7.77 9.06 2.80
CA TYR A 89 -6.75 9.27 3.84
C TYR A 89 -5.60 10.17 3.40
N ASN A 90 -5.82 10.97 2.36
CA ASN A 90 -4.90 12.04 1.99
C ASN A 90 -5.03 13.21 2.96
N ARG A 91 -3.92 13.58 3.62
CA ARG A 91 -3.88 14.64 4.64
C ARG A 91 -4.16 16.04 4.11
N SER A 92 -3.81 16.32 2.85
CA SER A 92 -4.08 17.60 2.20
C SER A 92 -5.57 17.76 1.88
N ARG A 93 -6.27 16.66 1.63
CA ARG A 93 -7.71 16.65 1.30
C ARG A 93 -8.61 16.40 2.51
N ASN A 94 -8.21 15.49 3.40
CA ASN A 94 -9.00 14.97 4.53
C ASN A 94 -8.10 14.79 5.78
N PRO A 95 -7.58 15.87 6.37
CA PRO A 95 -6.58 15.80 7.45
C PRO A 95 -7.05 15.01 8.67
N GLN A 96 -8.31 15.20 9.08
CA GLN A 96 -8.87 14.51 10.24
C GLN A 96 -8.93 12.98 10.04
N LYS A 97 -9.45 12.53 8.89
CA LYS A 97 -9.54 11.09 8.55
C LYS A 97 -8.16 10.46 8.38
N ALA A 98 -7.23 11.20 7.80
CA ALA A 98 -5.84 10.74 7.65
C ALA A 98 -5.20 10.52 9.03
N LYS A 99 -5.37 11.48 9.95
CA LYS A 99 -4.86 11.40 11.33
C LYS A 99 -5.47 10.21 12.09
N GLU A 100 -6.80 10.10 12.12
CA GLU A 100 -7.50 9.01 12.80
C GLU A 100 -7.06 7.63 12.30
N ARG A 101 -6.89 7.48 10.98
CA ARG A 101 -6.46 6.20 10.40
C ARG A 101 -5.00 5.88 10.70
N THR A 102 -4.15 6.90 10.67
CA THR A 102 -2.72 6.80 11.04
C THR A 102 -2.58 6.37 12.49
N GLU A 103 -3.31 7.00 13.42
CA GLU A 103 -3.33 6.63 14.84
C GLU A 103 -3.79 5.19 15.05
N HIS A 104 -4.86 4.78 14.36
CA HIS A 104 -5.31 3.39 14.41
C HIS A 104 -4.22 2.40 13.98
N PHE A 105 -3.56 2.64 12.85
CA PHE A 105 -2.46 1.77 12.40
C PHE A 105 -1.23 1.84 13.30
N TYR A 106 -0.95 3.00 13.90
CA TYR A 106 0.10 3.13 14.89
C TYR A 106 -0.17 2.28 16.14
N HIS A 107 -1.41 2.26 16.63
CA HIS A 107 -1.81 1.39 17.73
C HIS A 107 -1.69 -0.09 17.38
N VAL A 108 -2.08 -0.49 16.16
CA VAL A 108 -1.88 -1.86 15.67
C VAL A 108 -0.38 -2.21 15.65
N TYR A 109 0.46 -1.33 15.13
CA TYR A 109 1.92 -1.50 15.13
C TYR A 109 2.45 -1.71 16.56
N LEU A 110 2.15 -0.79 17.48
CA LEU A 110 2.62 -0.88 18.87
C LEU A 110 2.17 -2.15 19.58
N ASN A 111 0.96 -2.65 19.30
CA ASN A 111 0.47 -3.88 19.90
C ASN A 111 1.21 -5.13 19.39
N ASN A 112 1.66 -5.12 18.14
CA ASN A 112 2.40 -6.24 17.54
C ASN A 112 3.92 -6.13 17.74
N SER A 113 4.46 -4.95 18.01
CA SER A 113 5.89 -4.73 18.29
C SER A 113 6.29 -5.00 19.74
N LYS A 114 5.35 -5.33 20.62
CA LYS A 114 5.62 -5.75 22.02
C LYS A 114 5.97 -7.24 22.15
N ILE A 115 6.30 -7.90 21.04
CA ILE A 115 6.76 -9.29 20.96
C ILE A 115 8.28 -9.30 21.05
#